data_AF-A0A916YZN4-F1
#
_entry.id   AF-A0A916YZN4-F1
#
_cell.length_a   1.000
_cell.length_b   1.000
_cell.length_c   1.000
_cell.angle_alpha   90.00
_cell.angle_beta   90.00
_cell.angle_gamma   90.00
#
_symmetry.space_group_name_H-M   'P 1'
#
loop_
_entity.id
_entity.type
_entity.pdbx_description
1 polymer ?
#
loop_
_entity_poly.entity_id
_entity_poly.type
_entity_poly.pdbx_seq_one_letter_code
_entity_poly.pdbx_strand_id
1 'polypeptide(L)'
;MTQAENAAYLSNFSPEERMYFTRLPMWQIAFWALGVWGSVAGSLLLLLRSRWALAAFIVSLLGLVITTLVSLFQPAPESLTGLVNWVMTGVVWAILIALIWYSRRAMARGWIA
;
A
#
# COMPACT_ATOMS: atom_id res chain seq x y z
N MET A 1 -12.84 3.36 2.16
CA MET A 1 -14.23 3.40 2.67
C MET A 1 -14.28 3.88 4.12
N THR A 2 -13.35 3.46 5.00
CA THR A 2 -13.21 4.02 6.36
C THR A 2 -12.99 5.55 6.37
N GLN A 3 -12.03 6.03 5.57
CA GLN A 3 -11.69 7.47 5.50
C GLN A 3 -12.73 8.34 4.78
N ALA A 4 -13.73 7.73 4.15
CA ALA A 4 -14.88 8.44 3.58
C ALA A 4 -16.05 8.52 4.57
N GLU A 5 -15.83 8.09 5.83
CA GLU A 5 -16.81 8.02 6.90
C GLU A 5 -18.14 7.36 6.49
N ASN A 6 -18.06 6.36 5.60
CA ASN A 6 -19.24 5.68 5.10
C ASN A 6 -19.91 4.88 6.23
N ALA A 7 -21.10 5.33 6.66
CA ALA A 7 -21.80 4.76 7.81
C ALA A 7 -22.12 3.26 7.66
N ALA A 8 -22.56 2.81 6.48
CA ALA A 8 -22.88 1.41 6.20
C ALA A 8 -21.64 0.51 6.19
N TYR A 9 -20.48 1.05 5.84
CA TYR A 9 -19.21 0.32 5.93
C TYR A 9 -18.70 0.28 7.38
N LEU A 10 -18.78 1.41 8.08
CA LEU A 10 -18.32 1.54 9.47
C LEU A 10 -19.14 0.71 10.45
N SER A 11 -20.40 0.39 10.15
CA SER A 11 -21.23 -0.49 11.01
C SER A 11 -20.71 -1.92 11.14
N ASN A 12 -19.76 -2.35 10.28
CA ASN A 12 -19.12 -3.65 10.38
C ASN A 12 -17.99 -3.70 11.42
N PHE A 13 -17.61 -2.56 11.99
CA PHE A 13 -16.49 -2.44 12.92
C PHE A 13 -16.95 -2.15 14.34
N SER A 14 -16.22 -2.69 15.32
CA SER A 14 -16.43 -2.38 16.73
C SER A 14 -16.23 -0.88 17.00
N PRO A 15 -16.78 -0.32 18.10
CA PRO A 15 -16.52 1.07 18.47
C PRO A 15 -15.02 1.41 18.56
N GLU A 16 -14.21 0.46 19.05
CA GLU A 16 -12.76 0.61 19.18
C GLU A 16 -12.07 0.68 17.80
N GLU A 17 -12.43 -0.22 16.88
CA GLU A 17 -11.89 -0.24 15.51
C GLU A 17 -12.29 1.02 14.73
N ARG A 18 -13.54 1.48 14.87
CA ARG A 18 -13.97 2.75 14.26
C ARG A 18 -13.16 3.93 14.77
N MET A 19 -12.88 3.97 16.08
CA MET A 19 -12.07 5.02 16.67
C MET A 19 -10.63 4.97 16.17
N TYR A 20 -10.07 3.78 15.99
CA TYR A 20 -8.75 3.60 15.37
C TYR A 20 -8.70 4.22 13.97
N PHE A 21 -9.66 3.87 13.09
CA PHE A 21 -9.64 4.36 11.70
C PHE A 21 -9.90 5.87 11.57
N THR A 22 -10.81 6.42 12.37
CA THR A 22 -11.21 7.84 12.31
C THR A 22 -10.18 8.79 12.94
N ARG A 23 -9.23 8.26 13.73
CA ARG A 23 -8.17 9.04 14.36
C ARG A 23 -6.81 8.94 13.66
N LEU A 24 -6.74 8.26 12.53
CA LEU A 24 -5.49 8.17 11.77
C LEU A 24 -5.06 9.56 11.29
N PRO A 25 -3.83 10.01 11.60
CA PRO A 25 -3.29 11.25 11.08
C PRO A 25 -3.28 11.28 9.54
N MET A 26 -3.53 12.45 8.95
CA MET A 26 -3.57 12.63 7.49
C MET A 26 -2.32 12.15 6.77
N TRP A 27 -1.14 12.27 7.38
CA TRP A 27 0.10 11.80 6.78
C TRP A 27 0.15 10.27 6.64
N GLN A 28 -0.43 9.51 7.58
CA GLN A 28 -0.50 8.05 7.50
C GLN A 28 -1.42 7.63 6.35
N ILE A 29 -2.56 8.30 6.22
CA ILE A 29 -3.51 8.09 5.13
C ILE A 29 -2.83 8.38 3.78
N ALA A 30 -2.03 9.46 3.70
CA ALA A 30 -1.29 9.81 2.50
C ALA A 30 -0.28 8.73 2.10
N PHE A 31 0.55 8.22 3.02
CA PHE A 31 1.52 7.17 2.70
C PHE A 31 0.86 5.82 2.36
N TRP A 32 -0.23 5.46 3.03
CA TRP A 32 -1.03 4.32 2.63
C TRP A 32 -1.56 4.49 1.19
N ALA A 33 -2.09 5.67 0.86
CA ALA A 33 -2.59 5.98 -0.47
C ALA A 33 -1.47 5.93 -1.53
N LEU A 34 -0.27 6.44 -1.21
CA LEU A 34 0.91 6.32 -2.09
C LEU A 34 1.29 4.85 -2.32
N GLY A 35 1.23 4.03 -1.28
CA GLY A 35 1.46 2.58 -1.37
C GLY A 35 0.52 1.93 -2.39
N VAL A 36 -0.79 2.17 -2.26
CA VAL A 36 -1.81 1.57 -3.14
C VAL A 36 -1.75 2.16 -4.55
N TRP A 37 -1.89 3.48 -4.68
CA TRP A 37 -2.00 4.14 -5.97
C TRP A 37 -0.70 4.14 -6.77
N GLY A 38 0.46 4.16 -6.09
CA GLY A 38 1.74 3.99 -6.76
C GLY A 38 1.86 2.60 -7.41
N SER A 39 1.38 1.54 -6.76
CA SER A 39 1.36 0.18 -7.34
C SER A 39 0.40 0.07 -8.51
N VAL A 40 -0.79 0.67 -8.42
CA VAL A 40 -1.75 0.73 -9.54
C VAL A 40 -1.16 1.49 -10.72
N ALA A 41 -0.68 2.70 -10.49
CA ALA A 41 -0.06 3.54 -11.52
C ALA A 41 1.16 2.85 -12.15
N GLY A 42 2.04 2.27 -11.34
CA GLY A 42 3.21 1.52 -11.80
C GLY A 42 2.83 0.33 -12.67
N SER A 43 1.78 -0.42 -12.31
CA SER A 43 1.30 -1.55 -13.10
C SER A 43 0.71 -1.11 -14.45
N LEU A 44 -0.09 -0.04 -14.46
CA LEU A 44 -0.61 0.54 -15.70
C LEU A 44 0.51 1.05 -16.60
N LEU A 45 1.46 1.80 -16.05
CA LEU A 45 2.62 2.32 -16.77
C LEU A 45 3.51 1.20 -17.32
N LEU A 46 3.65 0.09 -16.58
CA LEU A 46 4.38 -1.09 -17.03
C LEU A 46 3.71 -1.74 -18.24
N LEU A 47 2.38 -1.88 -18.22
CA LEU A 47 1.60 -2.39 -19.36
C LEU A 47 1.69 -1.47 -20.58
N LEU A 48 1.70 -0.15 -20.34
CA LEU A 48 1.92 0.88 -21.37
C LEU A 48 3.40 1.01 -21.79
N ARG A 49 4.28 0.14 -21.29
CA ARG A 49 5.72 0.11 -21.59
C ARG A 49 6.46 1.43 -21.31
N SER A 50 6.05 2.13 -20.25
CA SER A 50 6.65 3.41 -19.85
C SER A 50 7.76 3.23 -18.80
N ARG A 51 8.90 3.91 -18.96
CA ARG A 51 9.97 4.01 -17.94
C ARG A 51 9.49 4.55 -16.60
N TRP A 52 8.39 5.31 -16.58
CA TRP A 52 7.83 5.86 -15.35
C TRP A 52 7.25 4.80 -14.43
N ALA A 53 7.04 3.57 -14.91
CA ALA A 53 6.61 2.45 -14.10
C ALA A 53 7.52 2.22 -12.88
N LEU A 54 8.84 2.28 -13.08
CA LEU A 54 9.81 2.10 -12.00
C LEU A 54 9.68 3.21 -10.94
N ALA A 55 9.56 4.46 -11.37
CA ALA A 55 9.40 5.59 -10.45
C ALA A 55 8.11 5.45 -9.61
N ALA A 56 6.99 5.08 -10.24
CA ALA A 56 5.73 4.85 -9.54
C ALA A 56 5.81 3.70 -8.52
N PHE A 57 6.48 2.59 -8.87
CA PHE A 57 6.70 1.50 -7.92
C PHE A 57 7.64 1.88 -6.77
N ILE A 58 8.64 2.75 -6.99
CA ILE A 58 9.49 3.27 -5.91
C ILE A 58 8.68 4.15 -4.95
N VAL A 59 7.81 5.02 -5.48
CA VAL A 59 6.89 5.82 -4.65
C VAL A 59 5.95 4.91 -3.84
N SER A 60 5.43 3.86 -4.47
CA SER A 60 4.64 2.83 -3.79
C SER A 60 5.41 2.16 -2.66
N LEU A 61 6.69 1.83 -2.89
CA LEU A 61 7.54 1.20 -1.90
C LEU A 61 7.74 2.09 -0.67
N LEU A 62 7.95 3.39 -0.86
CA LEU A 62 8.04 4.35 0.26
C LEU A 62 6.75 4.37 1.08
N GLY A 63 5.59 4.38 0.42
CA GLY A 63 4.29 4.29 1.08
C GLY A 63 4.13 3.00 1.90
N LEU A 64 4.52 1.86 1.32
CA LEU A 64 4.46 0.55 1.97
C LEU A 64 5.42 0.47 3.17
N VAL A 65 6.65 0.97 3.05
CA VAL A 65 7.62 1.05 4.14
C VAL A 65 7.03 1.81 5.33
N ILE A 66 6.55 3.03 5.09
CA ILE A 66 6.06 3.90 6.17
C ILE A 66 4.81 3.31 6.80
N THR A 67 3.88 2.80 6.01
CA THR A 67 2.67 2.14 6.53
C THR A 67 3.04 0.91 7.38
N THR A 68 4.00 0.10 6.94
CA THR A 68 4.47 -1.08 7.69
C THR A 68 5.12 -0.67 9.01
N LEU A 69 5.98 0.35 9.01
CA LEU A 69 6.62 0.87 10.22
C LEU A 69 5.58 1.40 11.21
N VAL A 70 4.58 2.15 10.74
CA VAL A 70 3.47 2.62 11.56
C VAL A 70 2.75 1.43 12.22
N SER A 71 2.41 0.39 11.46
CA SER A 71 1.74 -0.80 12.01
C SER A 71 2.59 -1.60 13.01
N LEU A 72 3.92 -1.52 12.92
CA LEU A 72 4.82 -2.18 13.88
C LEU A 72 4.95 -1.42 15.19
N PHE A 73 4.91 -0.09 15.16
CA PHE A 73 5.18 0.75 16.33
C PHE A 73 3.94 1.38 16.95
N GLN A 74 2.83 1.49 16.22
CA GLN A 74 1.58 2.01 16.74
C GLN A 74 0.63 0.86 17.12
N PRO A 75 0.13 0.84 18.37
CA PRO A 75 -0.87 -0.14 18.79
C PRO A 75 -2.12 -0.03 17.91
N ALA A 76 -2.59 -1.19 17.44
CA ALA A 76 -3.86 -1.35 16.76
C ALA A 76 -4.66 -2.47 17.44
N PRO A 77 -6.00 -2.45 17.36
CA PRO A 77 -6.84 -3.51 17.90
C PRO A 77 -6.37 -4.91 17.45
N GLU A 78 -6.41 -5.91 18.35
CA GLU A 78 -5.93 -7.27 18.07
C GLU A 78 -6.66 -7.94 16.89
N SER A 79 -7.93 -7.58 16.69
CA SER A 79 -8.74 -8.01 15.54
C SER A 79 -8.17 -7.54 14.20
N LEU A 80 -7.37 -6.47 14.17
CA LEU A 80 -6.76 -5.90 12.97
C LEU A 80 -5.31 -6.35 12.75
N THR A 81 -4.64 -6.93 13.76
CA THR A 81 -3.21 -7.29 13.72
C THR A 81 -2.95 -8.81 13.63
N GLY A 82 -3.99 -9.60 13.35
CA GLY A 82 -3.90 -11.05 13.22
C GLY A 82 -2.96 -11.55 12.12
N LEU A 83 -2.59 -12.83 12.20
CA LEU A 83 -1.63 -13.50 11.29
C LEU A 83 -1.94 -13.28 9.80
N VAL A 84 -3.22 -13.33 9.42
CA VAL A 84 -3.65 -13.15 8.03
C VAL A 84 -3.23 -11.78 7.49
N ASN A 85 -3.30 -10.72 8.30
CA ASN A 85 -2.90 -9.37 7.89
C ASN A 85 -1.39 -9.30 7.61
N TRP A 86 -0.58 -9.88 8.50
CA TRP A 86 0.88 -9.93 8.32
C TRP A 86 1.30 -10.76 7.11
N VAL A 87 0.64 -11.89 6.85
CA VAL A 87 0.87 -12.70 5.64
C VAL A 87 0.55 -11.89 4.39
N MET A 88 -0.60 -11.20 4.35
CA MET A 88 -0.96 -10.35 3.22
C MET A 88 0.03 -9.19 3.02
N THR A 89 0.46 -8.56 4.10
CA THR A 89 1.51 -7.53 4.07
C THR A 89 2.80 -8.09 3.45
N GLY A 90 3.25 -9.26 3.88
CA GLY A 90 4.41 -9.94 3.32
C GLY A 90 4.27 -10.26 1.82
N VAL A 91 3.09 -10.71 1.39
CA VAL A 91 2.78 -10.96 -0.03
C VAL A 91 2.86 -9.67 -0.86
N VAL A 92 2.29 -8.56 -0.36
CA VAL A 92 2.36 -7.25 -1.03
C VAL A 92 3.81 -6.79 -1.18
N TRP A 93 4.63 -6.93 -0.13
CA TRP A 93 6.06 -6.67 -0.20
C TRP A 93 6.77 -7.49 -1.27
N ALA A 94 6.53 -8.80 -1.30
CA ALA A 94 7.16 -9.70 -2.26
C ALA A 94 6.78 -9.33 -3.71
N ILE A 95 5.49 -9.08 -3.98
CA ILE A 95 5.00 -8.70 -5.30
C ILE A 95 5.58 -7.35 -5.73
N LEU A 96 5.56 -6.34 -4.85
CA LEU A 96 6.06 -5.01 -5.20
C LEU A 96 7.57 -5.04 -5.50
N ILE A 97 8.36 -5.76 -4.70
CA ILE A 97 9.79 -5.95 -4.97
C ILE A 97 10.00 -6.67 -6.31
N ALA A 98 9.22 -7.72 -6.60
CA ALA A 98 9.29 -8.43 -7.86
C ALA A 98 8.98 -7.52 -9.06
N LEU A 99 7.99 -6.63 -8.95
CA LEU A 99 7.63 -5.66 -9.99
C LEU A 99 8.71 -4.59 -10.19
N ILE A 100 9.34 -4.10 -9.11
CA ILE A 100 10.49 -3.19 -9.18
C ILE A 100 11.65 -3.89 -9.88
N TRP A 101 11.97 -5.12 -9.50
CA TRP A 101 13.03 -5.90 -10.14
C TRP A 101 12.74 -6.15 -11.63
N TYR A 102 11.51 -6.56 -11.96
CA TYR A 102 11.08 -6.80 -13.33
C TYR A 102 11.14 -5.53 -14.18
N SER A 103 10.62 -4.40 -13.69
CA SER A 103 10.63 -3.12 -14.42
C SER A 103 12.06 -2.65 -14.69
N ARG A 104 12.99 -2.77 -13.72
CA ARG A 104 14.41 -2.49 -13.94
C ARG A 104 15.03 -3.37 -15.03
N ARG A 105 14.71 -4.67 -15.03
CA ARG A 105 15.21 -5.61 -16.05
C ARG A 105 14.60 -5.34 -17.42
N ALA A 106 13.33 -4.96 -17.48
CA ALA A 106 12.64 -4.56 -18.70
C ALA A 106 13.27 -3.29 -19.30
N MET A 107 13.61 -2.28 -18.48
CA MET A 107 14.33 -1.09 -18.92
C MET A 107 15.72 -1.42 -19.46
N ALA A 108 16.49 -2.23 -18.73
CA ALA A 108 17.85 -2.62 -19.14
C ALA A 108 17.87 -3.42 -20.47
N ARG A 109 16.76 -4.09 -20.81
CA ARG A 109 16.57 -4.84 -22.06
C ARG A 109 15.88 -4.02 -23.17
N GLY A 110 15.51 -2.77 -22.90
CA GLY A 110 14.78 -1.92 -23.85
C GLY A 110 13.34 -2.35 -24.12
N TRP A 111 12.72 -3.16 -23.25
CA TRP A 111 11.32 -3.60 -23.39
C TRP A 111 10.33 -2.49 -23.06
N ILE A 112 10.75 -1.52 -22.25
CA ILE A 112 9.99 -0.32 -21.88
C ILE A 112 10.89 0.91 -22.07
N ALA A 113 10.31 2.00 -22.57
CA ALA A 113 11.00 3.19 -23.10
C ALA A 113 11.08 4.37 -22.13
#